data_AF-A0A828ZVG1-F1
#
_entry.id   AF-A0A828ZVG1-F1
#
_cell.length_a   1.000
_cell.length_b   1.000
_cell.length_c   1.000
_cell.angle_alpha   90.00
_cell.angle_beta   90.00
_cell.angle_gamma   90.00
#
_symmetry.space_group_name_H-M   'P 1'
#
loop_
_entity.id
_entity.type
_entity.pdbx_description
1 polymer ?
#
loop_
_entity_poly.entity_id
_entity_poly.type
_entity_poly.pdbx_seq_one_letter_code
_entity_poly.pdbx_strand_id
1 'polypeptide(L)'
;MNQSKRLFVSFFSILSLFFIFPSISQAEDSAGDFGIKPVFPENQIDKAIGYFDLLVAPEQNQTLEVIISNSLDQERTFEVSVNPAVTSDGGTIDYSQKNPTLDGTLPFDVRDVLTVAKKEVNVPAHAETTVPVEVKIPAKSFKGRVLAGIHVSPKEEAETENATEGAQIKKAYCL
;
A
#
# COMPACT_ATOMS: atom_id res chain seq x y z
N MET A 1 -34.09 10.57 55.73
CA MET A 1 -32.91 11.10 55.02
C MET A 1 -33.22 12.51 54.53
N ASN A 2 -32.54 13.53 55.06
CA ASN A 2 -32.90 14.95 54.85
C ASN A 2 -32.78 15.37 53.37
N GLN A 3 -33.70 16.21 52.90
CA GLN A 3 -33.74 16.72 51.51
C GLN A 3 -32.39 17.33 51.07
N SER A 4 -31.69 18.00 51.98
CA SER A 4 -30.34 18.53 51.74
C SER A 4 -29.28 17.45 51.51
N LYS A 5 -29.40 16.29 52.17
CA LYS A 5 -28.49 15.14 51.98
C LYS A 5 -28.77 14.41 50.66
N ARG A 6 -30.02 14.41 50.19
CA ARG A 6 -30.40 13.87 48.86
C ARG A 6 -29.87 14.73 47.72
N LEU A 7 -29.97 16.06 47.84
CA LEU A 7 -29.42 17.01 46.88
C LEU A 7 -27.88 16.94 46.81
N PHE A 8 -27.21 16.78 47.95
CA PHE A 8 -25.76 16.66 48.01
C PHE A 8 -25.25 15.36 47.36
N VAL A 9 -25.96 14.24 47.56
CA VAL A 9 -25.63 12.95 46.92
C VAL A 9 -25.89 12.97 45.42
N SER A 10 -26.98 13.60 44.95
CA SER A 10 -27.24 13.76 43.51
C SER A 10 -26.21 14.68 42.82
N PHE A 11 -25.74 15.73 43.50
CA PHE A 11 -24.71 16.62 42.95
C PHE A 11 -23.35 15.91 42.80
N PHE A 12 -22.97 15.09 43.78
CA PHE A 12 -21.75 14.29 43.71
C PHE A 12 -21.82 13.18 42.66
N SER A 13 -23.02 12.62 42.41
CA SER A 13 -23.25 11.61 41.38
C SER A 13 -23.18 12.17 39.96
N ILE A 14 -23.52 13.45 39.74
CA ILE A 14 -23.44 14.11 38.43
C ILE A 14 -22.02 14.59 38.13
N LEU A 15 -21.25 15.01 39.14
CA LEU A 15 -19.87 15.44 38.97
C LEU A 15 -18.91 14.29 38.64
N SER A 16 -19.26 13.06 39.03
CA SER A 16 -18.54 11.82 38.67
C SER A 16 -18.59 11.50 37.16
N LEU A 17 -19.61 11.97 36.43
CA LEU A 17 -19.76 11.71 34.98
C LEU A 17 -18.76 12.48 34.10
N PHE A 18 -18.00 13.43 34.65
CA PHE A 18 -17.05 14.25 33.89
C PHE A 18 -15.58 13.74 33.91
N PHE A 19 -15.29 12.62 34.59
CA PHE A 19 -13.96 11.99 34.59
C PHE A 19 -13.85 10.80 33.62
N ILE A 20 -14.56 10.85 32.50
CA ILE A 20 -14.27 9.96 31.37
C ILE A 20 -13.03 10.54 30.68
N PHE A 21 -11.85 10.07 31.12
CA PHE A 21 -10.60 10.33 30.42
C PHE A 21 -10.77 9.93 28.96
N PRO A 22 -10.47 10.80 27.97
CA PRO A 22 -10.33 10.34 26.61
C PRO A 22 -9.15 9.36 26.60
N SER A 23 -9.42 8.09 26.33
CA SER A 23 -8.38 7.14 25.96
C SER A 23 -7.70 7.71 24.73
N ILE A 24 -6.50 8.26 24.90
CA ILE A 24 -5.59 8.53 23.78
C ILE A 24 -5.22 7.14 23.27
N SER A 25 -5.99 6.65 22.31
CA SER A 25 -5.57 5.52 21.49
C SER A 25 -4.37 6.01 20.71
N GLN A 26 -3.17 5.74 21.22
CA GLN A 26 -2.03 5.65 20.33
C GLN A 26 -2.34 4.46 19.44
N ALA A 27 -2.68 4.73 18.18
CA ALA A 27 -2.39 3.73 17.17
C ALA A 27 -0.88 3.52 17.28
N GLU A 28 -0.45 2.38 17.82
CA GLU A 28 0.80 1.82 17.35
C GLU A 28 0.61 1.73 15.84
N ASP A 29 1.16 2.70 15.11
CA ASP A 29 1.79 2.34 13.85
C ASP A 29 2.75 1.23 14.27
N SER A 30 2.34 -0.02 14.16
CA SER A 30 3.26 -1.11 13.97
C SER A 30 4.12 -0.64 12.82
N ALA A 31 5.28 -0.08 13.13
CA ALA A 31 6.26 0.31 12.14
C ALA A 31 6.45 -0.97 11.33
N GLY A 32 5.86 -1.01 10.13
CA GLY A 32 5.77 -2.24 9.38
C GLY A 32 7.17 -2.84 9.33
N ASP A 33 7.29 -4.12 9.64
CA ASP A 33 8.57 -4.83 9.67
C ASP A 33 9.37 -4.69 8.36
N PHE A 34 8.73 -4.15 7.32
CA PHE A 34 9.33 -3.78 6.06
C PHE A 34 8.69 -2.50 5.49
N GLY A 35 9.44 -1.82 4.64
CA GLY A 35 9.02 -0.60 3.95
C GLY A 35 9.15 -0.75 2.44
N ILE A 36 8.41 0.06 1.70
CA ILE A 36 8.47 0.11 0.25
C ILE A 36 8.47 1.57 -0.18
N LYS A 37 9.45 1.96 -1.00
CA LYS A 37 9.55 3.32 -1.52
C LYS A 37 9.89 3.31 -3.02
N PRO A 38 9.22 4.16 -3.83
CA PRO A 38 9.60 4.35 -5.22
C PRO A 38 10.89 5.19 -5.34
N VAL A 39 11.69 4.90 -6.36
CA VAL A 39 12.72 5.82 -6.85
C VAL A 39 12.14 6.53 -8.07
N PHE A 40 11.84 7.83 -7.94
CA PHE A 40 11.13 8.57 -8.98
C PHE A 40 11.98 8.76 -10.25
N PRO A 41 11.49 8.33 -11.43
CA PRO A 41 12.15 8.59 -12.70
C PRO A 41 11.96 10.05 -13.16
N GLU A 42 12.63 10.43 -14.24
CA GLU A 42 12.57 11.81 -14.77
C GLU A 42 11.19 12.22 -15.26
N ASN A 43 10.40 11.27 -15.78
CA ASN A 43 9.04 11.49 -16.28
C ASN A 43 7.95 11.41 -15.18
N GLN A 44 8.34 11.41 -13.91
CA GLN A 44 7.43 11.59 -12.78
C GLN A 44 6.83 13.00 -12.83
N ILE A 45 5.50 13.09 -12.86
CA ILE A 45 4.75 14.34 -12.94
C ILE A 45 4.81 15.09 -11.61
N ASP A 46 4.57 14.40 -10.50
CA ASP A 46 4.56 14.97 -9.17
C ASP A 46 5.53 14.21 -8.26
N LYS A 47 6.57 14.89 -7.78
CA LYS A 47 7.60 14.28 -6.91
C LYS A 47 7.25 14.36 -5.42
N ALA A 48 6.16 15.04 -5.06
CA ALA A 48 5.72 15.20 -3.67
C ALA A 48 4.80 14.05 -3.20
N ILE A 49 4.36 13.19 -4.10
CA ILE A 49 3.48 12.04 -3.83
C ILE A 49 4.30 10.76 -3.64
N GLY A 50 3.90 9.90 -2.70
CA GLY A 50 4.62 8.66 -2.37
C GLY A 50 4.43 7.49 -3.36
N TYR A 51 4.13 7.77 -4.62
CA TYR A 51 3.76 6.77 -5.62
C TYR A 51 4.08 7.23 -7.05
N PHE A 52 4.15 6.33 -8.02
CA PHE A 52 4.49 6.68 -9.40
C PHE A 52 3.32 7.40 -10.11
N ASP A 53 3.55 8.59 -10.64
CA ASP A 53 2.63 9.29 -11.54
C ASP A 53 3.40 9.66 -12.81
N LEU A 54 3.33 8.80 -13.82
CA LEU A 54 4.20 8.82 -14.99
C LEU A 54 3.44 9.34 -16.20
N LEU A 55 3.99 10.38 -16.82
CA LEU A 55 3.64 10.72 -18.20
C LEU A 55 4.40 9.76 -19.12
N VAL A 56 3.68 9.01 -19.96
CA VAL A 56 4.31 8.10 -20.92
C VAL A 56 3.91 8.43 -22.36
N ALA A 57 4.74 7.97 -23.28
CA ALA A 57 4.47 7.98 -24.72
C ALA A 57 4.29 6.54 -25.23
N PRO A 58 3.58 6.34 -26.35
CA PRO A 58 3.56 5.05 -27.04
C PRO A 58 4.97 4.52 -27.31
N GLU A 59 5.16 3.20 -27.20
CA GLU A 59 6.44 2.51 -27.37
C GLU A 59 7.54 2.91 -26.37
N GLN A 60 7.22 3.71 -25.35
CA GLN A 60 8.17 4.08 -24.32
C GLN A 60 8.53 2.85 -23.48
N ASN A 61 9.83 2.62 -23.35
CA ASN A 61 10.40 1.64 -22.45
C ASN A 61 11.17 2.35 -21.34
N GLN A 62 11.00 1.88 -20.11
CA GLN A 62 11.74 2.38 -18.96
C GLN A 62 11.83 1.30 -17.88
N THR A 63 12.75 1.47 -16.95
CA THR A 63 12.84 0.64 -15.75
C THR A 63 12.52 1.52 -14.56
N LEU A 64 11.48 1.15 -13.81
CA LEU A 64 11.18 1.74 -12.52
C LEU A 64 11.95 0.99 -11.45
N GLU A 65 12.34 1.71 -10.41
CA GLU A 65 13.07 1.15 -9.28
C GLU A 65 12.22 1.27 -8.02
N VAL A 66 12.00 0.15 -7.34
CA VAL A 66 11.29 0.08 -6.07
C VAL A 66 12.25 -0.43 -5.02
N ILE A 67 12.44 0.33 -3.94
CA ILE A 67 13.27 -0.10 -2.83
C ILE A 67 12.40 -0.76 -1.78
N ILE A 68 12.76 -1.98 -1.41
CA ILE A 68 12.17 -2.74 -0.30
C ILE A 68 13.17 -2.71 0.85
N SER A 69 12.74 -2.23 2.03
CA SER A 69 13.54 -2.20 3.25
C SER A 69 13.05 -3.24 4.23
N ASN A 70 13.95 -3.95 4.90
CA ASN A 70 13.64 -4.88 5.99
C ASN A 70 14.15 -4.29 7.30
N SER A 71 13.24 -4.08 8.26
CA SER A 71 13.54 -3.47 9.56
C SER A 71 13.84 -4.51 10.65
N LEU A 72 13.82 -5.81 10.32
CA LEU A 72 14.03 -6.88 11.27
C LEU A 72 15.49 -7.28 11.42
N ASP A 73 15.77 -7.98 12.53
CA ASP A 73 17.07 -8.58 12.85
C ASP A 73 17.37 -9.87 12.06
N GLN A 74 16.42 -10.33 11.23
CA GLN A 74 16.58 -11.52 10.40
C GLN A 74 16.32 -11.20 8.93
N GLU A 75 16.97 -11.96 8.05
CA GLU A 75 16.69 -11.93 6.62
C GLU A 75 15.23 -12.31 6.35
N ARG A 76 14.62 -11.68 5.34
CA ARG A 76 13.25 -11.95 4.94
C ARG A 76 13.13 -12.01 3.42
N THR A 77 12.45 -13.04 2.93
CA THR A 77 12.07 -13.14 1.51
C THR A 77 10.72 -12.48 1.28
N PHE A 78 10.63 -11.67 0.23
CA PHE A 78 9.41 -11.00 -0.21
C PHE A 78 8.99 -11.50 -1.58
N GLU A 79 7.69 -11.70 -1.77
CA GLU A 79 7.06 -11.88 -3.06
C GLU A 79 6.64 -10.52 -3.63
N VAL A 80 7.00 -10.27 -4.88
CA VAL A 80 6.70 -9.03 -5.60
C VAL A 80 5.86 -9.35 -6.83
N SER A 81 4.72 -8.66 -6.97
CA SER A 81 3.80 -8.83 -8.09
C SER A 81 3.18 -7.50 -8.53
N VAL A 82 2.55 -7.51 -9.70
CA VAL A 82 1.80 -6.37 -10.24
C VAL A 82 0.35 -6.78 -10.41
N ASN A 83 -0.54 -5.95 -9.89
CA ASN A 83 -1.97 -6.13 -10.00
C ASN A 83 -2.61 -4.92 -10.71
N PRO A 84 -3.61 -5.14 -11.59
CA PRO A 84 -4.45 -4.06 -12.08
C PRO A 84 -5.31 -3.48 -10.95
N ALA A 85 -5.55 -2.17 -11.02
CA ALA A 85 -6.53 -1.55 -10.15
C ALA A 85 -7.95 -1.84 -10.64
N VAL A 86 -8.83 -2.24 -9.73
CA VAL A 86 -10.25 -2.43 -10.01
C VAL A 86 -11.12 -1.69 -9.00
N THR A 87 -12.36 -1.41 -9.37
CA THR A 87 -13.34 -0.88 -8.41
C THR A 87 -13.90 -2.06 -7.61
N SER A 88 -13.76 -2.00 -6.29
CA SER A 88 -14.36 -2.96 -5.36
C SER A 88 -15.89 -2.82 -5.32
N ASP A 89 -16.59 -3.83 -4.80
CA ASP A 89 -18.04 -3.77 -4.58
C ASP A 89 -18.45 -2.59 -3.69
N GLY A 90 -17.54 -2.12 -2.82
CA GLY A 90 -17.73 -0.94 -1.97
C GLY A 90 -17.47 0.40 -2.67
N GLY A 91 -17.18 0.41 -3.98
CA GLY A 91 -16.91 1.62 -4.76
C GLY A 91 -15.54 2.26 -4.48
N THR A 92 -14.61 1.52 -3.89
CA THR A 92 -13.23 1.96 -3.64
C THR A 92 -12.25 1.31 -4.62
N ILE A 93 -11.09 1.92 -4.82
CA ILE A 93 -10.05 1.30 -5.67
C ILE A 93 -9.35 0.18 -4.91
N ASP A 94 -9.29 -1.00 -5.52
CA ASP A 94 -8.66 -2.20 -5.02
C ASP A 94 -7.48 -2.62 -5.91
N TYR A 95 -6.34 -2.88 -5.26
CA TYR A 95 -5.08 -3.31 -5.87
C TYR A 95 -4.63 -4.69 -5.37
N SER A 96 -5.40 -5.31 -4.47
CA SER A 96 -5.04 -6.57 -3.81
C SER A 96 -5.35 -7.81 -4.64
N GLN A 97 -6.25 -7.68 -5.63
CA GLN A 97 -6.69 -8.80 -6.44
C GLN A 97 -5.64 -9.19 -7.48
N LYS A 98 -5.14 -10.41 -7.39
CA LYS A 98 -4.19 -10.98 -8.36
C LYS A 98 -4.81 -11.29 -9.72
N ASN A 99 -6.05 -11.76 -9.71
CA ASN A 99 -6.82 -12.16 -10.90
C ASN A 99 -8.23 -11.56 -10.89
N PRO A 100 -8.38 -10.22 -10.94
CA PRO A 100 -9.69 -9.61 -11.00
C PRO A 100 -10.30 -9.74 -12.40
N THR A 101 -11.62 -9.57 -12.48
CA THR A 101 -12.30 -9.37 -13.76
C THR A 101 -12.02 -7.96 -14.25
N LEU A 102 -11.43 -7.83 -15.45
CA LEU A 102 -11.11 -6.53 -16.03
C LEU A 102 -12.30 -5.93 -16.78
N ASP A 103 -12.41 -4.60 -16.72
CA ASP A 103 -13.38 -3.84 -17.49
C ASP A 103 -12.97 -3.82 -18.98
N GLY A 104 -13.95 -3.99 -19.88
CA GLY A 104 -13.72 -4.01 -21.33
C GLY A 104 -13.28 -2.66 -21.92
N THR A 105 -13.37 -1.58 -21.16
CA THR A 105 -12.89 -0.24 -21.55
C THR A 105 -11.41 -0.03 -21.24
N LEU A 106 -10.77 -0.95 -20.51
CA LEU A 106 -9.35 -0.87 -20.18
C LEU A 106 -8.52 -0.95 -21.48
N PRO A 107 -7.59 -0.01 -21.72
CA PRO A 107 -6.85 0.02 -22.98
C PRO A 107 -5.89 -1.17 -23.14
N PHE A 108 -5.39 -1.71 -22.03
CA PHE A 108 -4.54 -2.90 -21.94
C PHE A 108 -4.48 -3.36 -20.47
N ASP A 109 -4.13 -4.62 -20.23
CA ASP A 109 -3.83 -5.11 -18.89
C ASP A 109 -2.43 -4.61 -18.46
N VAL A 110 -2.32 -4.06 -17.26
CA VAL A 110 -1.04 -3.58 -16.72
C VAL A 110 -0.01 -4.70 -16.59
N ARG A 111 -0.47 -5.95 -16.46
CA ARG A 111 0.39 -7.13 -16.37
C ARG A 111 1.09 -7.48 -17.68
N ASP A 112 0.60 -6.95 -18.81
CA ASP A 112 1.25 -7.10 -20.12
C ASP A 112 2.37 -6.08 -20.34
N VAL A 113 2.34 -4.97 -19.59
CA VAL A 113 3.27 -3.84 -19.78
C VAL A 113 4.25 -3.66 -18.62
N LEU A 114 3.90 -4.12 -17.41
CA LEU A 114 4.74 -4.07 -16.22
C LEU A 114 5.27 -5.47 -15.89
N THR A 115 6.58 -5.64 -15.89
CA THR A 115 7.24 -6.91 -15.57
C THR A 115 8.21 -6.72 -14.41
N VAL A 116 7.98 -7.45 -13.32
CA VAL A 116 8.93 -7.50 -12.20
C VAL A 116 10.03 -8.50 -12.54
N ALA A 117 11.29 -8.05 -12.56
CA ALA A 117 12.41 -8.91 -12.95
C ALA A 117 12.65 -10.08 -11.98
N LYS A 118 12.37 -9.86 -10.68
CA LYS A 118 12.50 -10.87 -9.62
C LYS A 118 11.22 -10.92 -8.80
N LYS A 119 10.49 -12.02 -8.94
CA LYS A 119 9.24 -12.27 -8.19
C LYS A 119 9.48 -12.58 -6.71
N GLU A 120 10.67 -13.08 -6.38
CA GLU A 120 11.11 -13.32 -5.01
C GLU A 120 12.38 -12.52 -4.76
N VAL A 121 12.40 -11.77 -3.67
CA VAL A 121 13.48 -10.86 -3.31
C VAL A 121 13.85 -11.10 -1.87
N ASN A 122 15.08 -11.55 -1.65
CA ASN A 122 15.63 -11.72 -0.32
C ASN A 122 16.24 -10.40 0.15
N VAL A 123 15.84 -9.93 1.33
CA VAL A 123 16.34 -8.68 1.92
C VAL A 123 16.95 -9.01 3.28
N PRO A 124 18.27 -8.82 3.44
CA PRO A 124 18.95 -9.06 4.72
C PRO A 124 18.36 -8.24 5.86
N ALA A 125 18.69 -8.63 7.08
CA ALA A 125 18.35 -7.87 8.29
C ALA A 125 18.84 -6.41 8.18
N HIS A 126 18.00 -5.45 8.56
CA HIS A 126 18.29 -4.01 8.54
C HIS A 126 18.83 -3.47 7.21
N ALA A 127 18.46 -4.10 6.09
CA ALA A 127 18.96 -3.76 4.77
C ALA A 127 17.85 -3.34 3.80
N GLU A 128 18.27 -2.77 2.67
CA GLU A 128 17.40 -2.41 1.56
C GLU A 128 17.85 -3.10 0.28
N THR A 129 16.88 -3.55 -0.52
CA THR A 129 17.13 -4.09 -1.87
C THR A 129 16.30 -3.32 -2.89
N THR A 130 16.94 -2.94 -3.99
CA THR A 130 16.24 -2.33 -5.14
C THR A 130 15.74 -3.40 -6.09
N VAL A 131 14.45 -3.33 -6.42
CA VAL A 131 13.75 -4.24 -7.32
C VAL A 131 13.40 -3.48 -8.60
N PRO A 132 13.95 -3.89 -9.75
CA PRO A 132 13.61 -3.29 -11.03
C PRO A 132 12.26 -3.82 -11.55
N VAL A 133 11.44 -2.90 -12.03
CA VAL A 133 10.17 -3.16 -12.71
C VAL A 133 10.27 -2.60 -14.13
N GLU A 134 10.31 -3.48 -15.12
CA GLU A 134 10.31 -3.10 -16.53
C GLU A 134 8.93 -2.59 -16.93
N VAL A 135 8.90 -1.48 -17.66
CA VAL A 135 7.70 -0.88 -18.24
C VAL A 135 7.86 -0.86 -19.76
N LYS A 136 6.91 -1.46 -20.47
CA LYS A 136 6.86 -1.53 -21.93
C LYS A 136 5.50 -1.05 -22.43
N ILE A 137 5.40 0.25 -22.73
CA ILE A 137 4.14 0.86 -23.14
C ILE A 137 3.79 0.41 -24.57
N PRO A 138 2.54 0.00 -24.84
CA PRO A 138 2.14 -0.46 -26.15
C PRO A 138 2.22 0.67 -27.19
N ALA A 139 2.38 0.29 -28.46
CA ALA A 139 2.39 1.24 -29.58
C ALA A 139 1.05 1.98 -29.76
N LYS A 140 -0.05 1.39 -29.27
CA LYS A 140 -1.37 2.00 -29.33
C LYS A 140 -1.50 3.04 -28.22
N SER A 141 -1.60 4.31 -28.61
CA SER A 141 -1.95 5.40 -27.68
C SER A 141 -3.30 5.15 -27.03
N PHE A 142 -3.43 5.53 -25.77
CA PHE A 142 -4.68 5.53 -25.03
C PHE A 142 -4.96 6.94 -24.50
N LYS A 143 -6.18 7.16 -24.01
CA LYS A 143 -6.56 8.40 -23.33
C LYS A 143 -6.94 8.08 -21.90
N GLY A 144 -6.48 8.89 -20.96
CA GLY A 144 -6.83 8.77 -19.55
C GLY A 144 -5.67 8.29 -18.71
N ARG A 145 -5.96 7.53 -17.66
CA ARG A 145 -4.97 7.02 -16.71
C ARG A 145 -5.17 5.51 -16.57
N VAL A 146 -4.10 4.76 -16.70
CA VAL A 146 -4.08 3.34 -16.34
C VAL A 146 -3.46 3.22 -14.95
N LEU A 147 -4.13 2.45 -14.08
CA LEU A 147 -3.76 2.28 -12.68
C LEU A 147 -3.25 0.87 -12.42
N ALA A 148 -2.07 0.78 -11.81
CA ALA A 148 -1.49 -0.48 -11.32
C ALA A 148 -1.10 -0.38 -9.85
N GLY A 149 -1.01 -1.54 -9.19
CA GLY A 149 -0.42 -1.70 -7.87
C GLY A 149 0.80 -2.61 -7.95
N ILE A 150 1.90 -2.20 -7.30
CA ILE A 150 3.04 -3.07 -7.03
C ILE A 150 2.81 -3.64 -5.64
N HIS A 151 2.53 -4.94 -5.60
CA HIS A 151 2.20 -5.67 -4.39
C HIS A 151 3.45 -6.38 -3.88
N VAL A 152 3.82 -6.11 -2.63
CA VAL A 152 4.93 -6.77 -1.94
C VAL A 152 4.40 -7.42 -0.67
N SER A 153 4.65 -8.70 -0.50
CA SER A 153 4.25 -9.45 0.70
C SER A 153 5.42 -10.31 1.19
N PRO A 154 5.62 -10.46 2.50
CA PRO A 154 6.51 -11.50 3.01
C PRO A 154 6.08 -12.86 2.47
N LYS A 155 7.04 -13.68 2.07
CA LYS A 155 6.79 -15.09 1.78
C LYS A 155 6.63 -15.78 3.13
N GLU A 156 5.45 -16.32 3.42
CA GLU A 156 5.24 -17.09 4.64
C GLU A 156 6.21 -18.27 4.67
N GLU A 157 7.12 -18.28 5.64
CA GLU A 157 7.80 -19.51 6.04
C GLU A 157 6.77 -20.38 6.75
N ALA A 158 6.75 -21.68 6.44
CA ALA A 158 5.81 -22.61 7.02
C ALA A 158 6.09 -22.80 8.52
N GLU A 159 5.61 -21.87 9.36
CA GLU A 159 5.29 -22.07 10.78
C GLU A 159 4.45 -20.92 11.35
N THR A 160 3.21 -21.28 11.72
CA THR A 160 2.19 -20.56 12.53
C THR A 160 1.44 -19.36 11.94
N GLU A 161 0.14 -19.58 11.77
CA GLU A 161 -0.94 -18.62 11.54
C GLU A 161 -0.78 -17.35 12.39
N ASN A 162 -0.51 -16.22 11.74
CA ASN A 162 -1.10 -14.91 12.06
C ASN A 162 -0.97 -14.03 10.82
N ALA A 163 -2.09 -13.84 10.12
CA ALA A 163 -2.19 -12.97 8.96
C ALA A 163 -1.86 -11.52 9.37
N THR A 164 -0.78 -10.95 8.81
CA THR A 164 -0.48 -9.53 9.02
C THR A 164 0.08 -8.87 7.75
N GLU A 165 -0.74 -7.95 7.24
CA GLU A 165 -0.47 -6.78 6.40
C GLU A 165 0.73 -6.80 5.43
N GLY A 166 0.41 -7.00 4.15
CA GLY A 166 1.29 -6.61 3.05
C GLY A 166 1.30 -5.09 2.86
N ALA A 167 2.47 -4.46 2.92
CA ALA A 167 2.61 -3.07 2.51
C ALA A 167 2.31 -2.93 1.00
N GLN A 168 1.49 -1.93 0.66
CA GLN A 168 1.07 -1.65 -0.72
C GLN A 168 1.63 -0.30 -1.14
N ILE A 169 2.39 -0.23 -2.24
CA ILE A 169 2.51 1.04 -2.95
C ILE A 169 1.20 1.24 -3.71
N LYS A 170 0.33 2.07 -3.12
CA LYS A 170 -0.93 2.47 -3.73
C LYS A 170 -0.64 3.53 -4.79
N LYS A 171 -0.91 3.17 -6.05
CA LYS A 171 -1.07 4.00 -7.27
C LYS A 171 0.18 4.13 -8.16
N ALA A 172 0.21 3.42 -9.28
CA ALA A 172 0.98 3.83 -10.45
C ALA A 172 0.03 4.45 -11.48
N TYR A 173 0.27 5.70 -11.90
CA TYR A 173 -0.43 6.32 -13.03
C TYR A 173 0.44 6.25 -14.28
N CYS A 174 -0.19 5.89 -15.38
CA CYS A 174 0.40 5.90 -16.72
C CYS A 174 -0.52 6.74 -17.62
N LEU A 175 -0.03 7.84 -18.19
CA LEU A 175 -0.78 8.72 -19.12
C LEU A 175 -0.70 8.30 -20.57
#